data_AF-A0A8J6XNZ4-F1
#
_entry.id   AF-A0A8J6XNZ4-F1
#
_cell.length_a   1.000
_cell.length_b   1.000
_cell.length_c   1.000
_cell.angle_alpha   90.00
_cell.angle_beta   90.00
_cell.angle_gamma   90.00
#
_symmetry.space_group_name_H-M   'P 1'
#
loop_
_entity.id
_entity.type
_entity.pdbx_description
1 polymer ?
#
loop_
_entity_poly.entity_id
_entity_poly.type
_entity_poly.pdbx_seq_one_letter_code
_entity_poly.pdbx_strand_id
1 'polypeptide(L)'
;MVADGAVALARPGRAAGLMATPSRGTLRKNWSSFEQNFEKARKLLKKLGYYNADISMRHYADPYDLNLRDGFDEANFRHLKDTGGTLVAAIRKYPALNPASLLIDRMSERISERFDHIWKNKKMQDPMAAVNAPDLRWIRDPARMEEIRRFIDTAQQPFFLNVHMMDTHGERFRPTRRIYSTEEDYPTLWSVDGYDDTIIDFDRRVGEIYDFLNQRNILESTILIISSDHGFNHNALGRLPMMLRLPGQEKTGVIGGNSQRLDIAPTLLDAIGIKPPDWMEGHSML
;
A
#
# COMPACT_ATOMS: atom_id res chain seq x y z
N MET A 1 18.95 0.13 0.96
CA MET A 1 17.70 0.69 0.40
C MET A 1 16.52 -0.06 1.02
N VAL A 2 15.65 0.58 1.83
CA VAL A 2 14.53 -0.14 2.49
C VAL A 2 13.41 -0.07 1.47
N ALA A 3 12.99 -1.18 0.91
CA ALA A 3 12.05 -1.16 -0.20
C ALA A 3 10.63 -1.42 0.30
N ASP A 4 10.03 -0.38 0.87
CA ASP A 4 8.69 -0.45 1.45
C ASP A 4 7.66 0.13 0.47
N GLY A 5 7.36 -0.63 -0.59
CA GLY A 5 6.25 -0.29 -1.49
C GLY A 5 6.36 -0.82 -2.92
N ALA A 6 5.48 -1.75 -3.28
CA ALA A 6 5.15 -2.06 -4.66
C ALA A 6 3.69 -1.69 -4.93
N VAL A 7 3.44 -0.86 -5.95
CA VAL A 7 2.09 -0.50 -6.38
C VAL A 7 1.89 -1.05 -7.79
N ALA A 8 0.88 -1.90 -7.97
CA ALA A 8 0.49 -2.45 -9.26
C ALA A 8 -0.89 -1.93 -9.65
N LEU A 9 -1.00 -1.30 -10.82
CA LEU A 9 -2.27 -0.85 -11.40
C LEU A 9 -2.48 -1.57 -12.73
N ALA A 10 -3.47 -2.46 -12.80
CA ALA A 10 -3.85 -3.12 -14.05
C ALA A 10 -5.00 -2.37 -14.73
N ARG A 11 -4.78 -1.91 -15.96
CA ARG A 11 -5.75 -1.20 -16.79
C ARG A 11 -6.46 -2.19 -17.74
N PRO A 12 -7.79 -2.15 -17.91
CA PRO A 12 -8.47 -2.70 -19.07
C PRO A 12 -8.71 -1.59 -20.09
N GLY A 13 -8.87 -2.01 -21.36
CA GLY A 13 -8.95 -1.14 -22.52
C GLY A 13 -9.84 0.09 -22.33
N ARG A 14 -9.29 1.26 -22.71
CA ARG A 14 -9.92 2.59 -22.84
C ARG A 14 -11.30 2.71 -22.18
N ALA A 15 -11.34 3.14 -20.92
CA ALA A 15 -12.56 3.65 -20.32
C ALA A 15 -13.03 4.89 -21.09
N ALA A 16 -14.21 4.79 -21.70
CA ALA A 16 -14.87 5.87 -22.40
C ALA A 16 -15.23 7.01 -21.41
N GLY A 17 -14.93 8.23 -21.85
CA GLY A 17 -15.33 9.54 -21.31
C GLY A 17 -16.11 9.61 -20.01
N LEU A 18 -15.42 10.03 -18.93
CA LEU A 18 -16.04 10.71 -17.81
C LEU A 18 -15.23 11.98 -17.50
N MET A 19 -15.75 13.13 -17.95
CA MET A 19 -15.26 14.45 -17.54
C MET A 19 -15.65 14.69 -16.07
N ALA A 20 -14.66 14.81 -15.19
CA ALA A 20 -14.89 15.34 -13.84
C ALA A 20 -14.90 16.88 -13.89
N THR A 21 -15.99 17.48 -13.42
CA THR A 21 -16.14 18.94 -13.24
C THR A 21 -15.37 19.41 -12.00
N PRO A 22 -14.70 20.58 -12.04
CA PRO A 22 -13.91 21.07 -10.91
C PRO A 22 -14.78 21.83 -9.91
N SER A 23 -14.67 21.51 -8.61
CA SER A 23 -15.11 22.39 -7.53
C SER A 23 -13.89 23.03 -6.85
N ARG A 24 -13.86 24.37 -6.82
CA ARG A 24 -12.82 25.18 -6.17
C ARG A 24 -13.06 25.20 -4.65
N GLY A 25 -11.99 25.03 -3.87
CA GLY A 25 -11.98 25.25 -2.43
C GLY A 25 -10.55 25.41 -1.91
N THR A 26 -10.29 26.52 -1.24
CA THR A 26 -8.98 27.05 -0.83
C THR A 26 -8.29 26.30 0.32
N LEU A 27 -6.95 26.39 0.27
CA LEU A 27 -5.88 25.86 1.12
C LEU A 27 -6.07 25.86 2.65
N ARG A 28 -5.65 24.75 3.29
CA ARG A 28 -4.94 24.75 4.58
C ARG A 28 -4.01 23.52 4.65
N LYS A 29 -2.70 23.78 4.75
CA LYS A 29 -1.65 22.77 4.95
C LYS A 29 -1.73 22.18 6.37
N ASN A 30 -1.69 20.86 6.46
CA ASN A 30 -1.37 20.03 7.63
C ASN A 30 -1.24 18.58 7.14
N TRP A 31 -0.60 17.68 7.90
CA TRP A 31 -0.51 16.23 7.63
C TRP A 31 -1.84 15.59 7.17
N SER A 32 -2.98 16.13 7.63
CA SER A 32 -4.33 15.76 7.19
C SER A 32 -4.61 15.98 5.70
N SER A 33 -3.93 16.91 5.02
CA SER A 33 -4.10 17.14 3.57
C SER A 33 -3.54 15.98 2.77
N PHE A 34 -2.45 15.36 3.21
CA PHE A 34 -1.85 14.21 2.54
C PHE A 34 -2.79 12.99 2.57
N GLU A 35 -3.29 12.61 3.75
CA GLU A 35 -4.23 11.48 3.88
C GLU A 35 -5.54 11.75 3.11
N GLN A 36 -6.07 12.98 3.17
CA GLN A 36 -7.25 13.36 2.39
C GLN A 36 -6.98 13.32 0.88
N ASN A 37 -5.81 13.78 0.42
CA ASN A 37 -5.44 13.75 -0.98
C ASN A 37 -5.19 12.31 -1.45
N PHE A 38 -4.59 11.48 -0.60
CA PHE A 38 -4.39 10.07 -0.82
C PHE A 38 -5.73 9.36 -0.99
N GLU A 39 -6.67 9.54 -0.06
CA GLU A 39 -8.02 8.97 -0.14
C GLU A 39 -8.78 9.47 -1.38
N LYS A 40 -8.75 10.78 -1.66
CA LYS A 40 -9.40 11.39 -2.82
C LYS A 40 -8.89 10.80 -4.14
N ALA A 41 -7.59 10.52 -4.25
CA ALA A 41 -7.02 9.89 -5.43
C ALA A 41 -7.57 8.46 -5.63
N ARG A 42 -7.68 7.66 -4.56
CA ARG A 42 -8.19 6.29 -4.66
C ARG A 42 -9.71 6.27 -4.89
N LYS A 43 -10.45 7.19 -4.26
CA LYS A 43 -11.87 7.47 -4.57
C LYS A 43 -12.07 7.80 -6.04
N LEU A 44 -11.15 8.56 -6.65
CA LEU A 44 -11.21 8.87 -8.07
C LEU A 44 -11.04 7.61 -8.92
N LEU A 45 -10.08 6.74 -8.60
CA LEU A 45 -9.92 5.44 -9.29
C LEU A 45 -11.20 4.59 -9.19
N LYS A 46 -11.84 4.51 -8.01
CA LYS A 46 -13.11 3.78 -7.86
C LYS A 46 -14.22 4.35 -8.74
N LYS A 47 -14.32 5.67 -8.86
CA LYS A 47 -15.28 6.32 -9.78
C LYS A 47 -15.00 6.00 -11.25
N LEU A 48 -13.76 5.69 -11.59
CA LEU A 48 -13.34 5.24 -12.92
C LEU A 48 -13.53 3.72 -13.12
N GLY A 49 -14.13 3.03 -12.14
CA GLY A 49 -14.43 1.60 -12.21
C GLY A 49 -13.32 0.69 -11.68
N TYR A 50 -12.26 1.23 -11.06
CA TYR A 50 -11.20 0.42 -10.47
C TYR A 50 -11.67 -0.28 -9.20
N TYR A 51 -11.35 -1.57 -9.09
CA TYR A 51 -11.37 -2.31 -7.83
C TYR A 51 -10.07 -2.03 -7.07
N ASN A 52 -10.17 -1.42 -5.89
CA ASN A 52 -9.00 -0.97 -5.14
C ASN A 52 -8.72 -1.88 -3.96
N ALA A 53 -7.50 -2.40 -3.86
CA ALA A 53 -7.05 -3.22 -2.74
C ALA A 53 -5.74 -2.73 -2.13
N ASP A 54 -5.55 -3.07 -0.86
CA ASP A 54 -4.36 -2.78 -0.09
C ASP A 54 -3.88 -4.02 0.68
N ILE A 55 -2.57 -4.28 0.63
CA ILE A 55 -1.90 -5.31 1.43
C ILE A 55 -0.80 -4.59 2.20
N SER A 56 -1.02 -4.36 3.49
CA SER A 56 -0.14 -3.54 4.31
C SER A 56 -0.16 -3.90 5.79
N MET A 57 0.57 -3.14 6.62
CA MET A 57 0.55 -3.36 8.07
C MET A 57 -0.73 -2.84 8.71
N ARG A 58 -1.45 -3.76 9.37
CA ARG A 58 -2.53 -3.43 10.30
C ARG A 58 -2.06 -2.38 11.31
N HIS A 59 -2.94 -1.45 11.66
CA HIS A 59 -2.75 -0.34 12.59
C HIS A 59 -1.75 0.74 12.20
N TYR A 60 -0.97 0.57 11.12
CA TYR A 60 0.01 1.56 10.63
C TYR A 60 -0.32 2.10 9.24
N ALA A 61 -0.60 1.21 8.30
CA ALA A 61 -0.80 1.56 6.89
C ALA A 61 -2.15 1.08 6.34
N ASP A 62 -2.84 0.20 7.06
CA ASP A 62 -4.10 -0.40 6.62
C ASP A 62 -5.22 0.66 6.41
N PRO A 63 -5.85 0.73 5.23
CA PRO A 63 -6.87 1.72 4.91
C PRO A 63 -8.09 1.71 5.83
N TYR A 64 -8.50 0.53 6.31
CA TYR A 64 -9.59 0.48 7.29
C TYR A 64 -9.14 1.15 8.59
N ASP A 65 -7.91 0.86 9.00
CA ASP A 65 -7.34 1.36 10.22
C ASP A 65 -7.11 2.88 10.22
N LEU A 66 -6.80 3.45 9.06
CA LEU A 66 -6.55 4.87 8.80
C LEU A 66 -7.78 5.67 8.34
N ASN A 67 -8.97 5.06 8.37
CA ASN A 67 -10.22 5.70 7.91
C ASN A 67 -10.22 6.12 6.43
N LEU A 68 -9.53 5.38 5.57
CA LEU A 68 -9.46 5.57 4.12
C LEU A 68 -10.43 4.62 3.37
N ARG A 69 -11.46 4.13 4.07
CA ARG A 69 -12.34 3.04 3.62
C ARG A 69 -13.06 3.32 2.32
N ASP A 70 -13.42 4.57 2.08
CA ASP A 70 -14.12 4.93 0.85
C ASP A 70 -13.20 4.88 -0.39
N GLY A 71 -11.88 4.86 -0.19
CA GLY A 71 -10.89 4.72 -1.26
C GLY A 71 -10.59 3.28 -1.66
N PHE A 72 -10.97 2.29 -0.86
CA PHE A 72 -10.61 0.89 -1.06
C PHE A 72 -11.84 -0.04 -1.00
N ASP A 73 -11.75 -1.18 -1.66
CA ASP A 73 -12.73 -2.26 -1.64
C ASP A 73 -12.27 -3.39 -0.70
N GLU A 74 -10.97 -3.67 -0.71
CA GLU A 74 -10.34 -4.70 0.11
C GLU A 74 -9.09 -4.16 0.82
N ALA A 75 -8.87 -4.56 2.07
CA ALA A 75 -7.59 -4.33 2.75
C ALA A 75 -7.21 -5.52 3.62
N ASN A 76 -6.00 -6.05 3.42
CA ASN A 76 -5.45 -7.18 4.15
C ASN A 76 -6.48 -8.32 4.25
N PHE A 77 -6.86 -8.89 3.10
CA PHE A 77 -7.76 -10.06 3.01
C PHE A 77 -9.21 -9.81 3.45
N ARG A 78 -9.61 -8.54 3.63
CA ARG A 78 -10.94 -8.16 4.16
C ARG A 78 -11.65 -7.22 3.22
N HIS A 79 -12.88 -7.55 2.84
CA HIS A 79 -13.76 -6.62 2.15
C HIS A 79 -14.22 -5.52 3.11
N LEU A 80 -13.89 -4.26 2.81
CA LEU A 80 -14.11 -3.16 3.75
C LEU A 80 -15.58 -2.87 4.01
N LYS A 81 -16.46 -3.16 3.05
CA LYS A 81 -17.91 -3.06 3.21
C LYS A 81 -18.47 -3.98 4.29
N ASP A 82 -17.80 -5.11 4.56
CA ASP A 82 -18.26 -6.15 5.48
C ASP A 82 -17.66 -5.96 6.90
N THR A 83 -16.84 -4.92 7.09
CA THR A 83 -16.13 -4.63 8.35
C THR A 83 -16.82 -3.55 9.19
N GLY A 84 -16.71 -3.65 10.52
CA GLY A 84 -17.30 -2.74 11.51
C GLY A 84 -18.54 -3.28 12.24
N GLY A 85 -19.11 -4.41 11.78
CA GLY A 85 -20.31 -5.00 12.41
C GLY A 85 -21.59 -4.17 12.20
N THR A 86 -22.72 -4.70 12.69
CA THR A 86 -24.06 -4.15 12.40
C THR A 86 -24.30 -2.75 12.98
N LEU A 87 -23.80 -2.49 14.19
CA LEU A 87 -23.97 -1.20 14.86
C LEU A 87 -23.24 -0.06 14.10
N VAL A 88 -22.00 -0.30 13.69
CA VAL A 88 -21.23 0.71 12.97
C VAL A 88 -21.78 0.86 11.56
N ALA A 89 -22.16 -0.23 10.89
CA ALA A 89 -22.85 -0.15 9.61
C ALA A 89 -24.13 0.71 9.68
N ALA A 90 -24.85 0.69 10.79
CA ALA A 90 -26.01 1.55 11.02
C ALA A 90 -25.63 3.03 11.23
N ILE A 91 -24.58 3.30 12.02
CA ILE A 91 -24.09 4.66 12.28
C ILE A 91 -23.52 5.30 11.00
N ARG A 92 -22.87 4.51 10.14
CA ARG A 92 -22.29 4.94 8.86
C ARG A 92 -23.31 5.47 7.85
N LYS A 93 -24.60 5.11 7.99
CA LYS A 93 -25.66 5.68 7.13
C LYS A 93 -25.85 7.18 7.32
N TYR A 94 -25.26 7.77 8.36
CA TYR A 94 -25.35 9.18 8.68
C TYR A 94 -23.98 9.86 8.48
N PRO A 95 -23.76 10.61 7.38
CA PRO A 95 -22.47 11.21 7.03
C PRO A 95 -21.89 12.12 8.13
N ALA A 96 -22.76 12.80 8.90
CA ALA A 96 -22.36 13.65 10.01
C ALA A 96 -21.69 12.88 11.17
N LEU A 97 -21.99 11.59 11.30
CA LEU A 97 -21.43 10.72 12.33
C LEU A 97 -20.25 9.89 11.83
N ASN A 98 -19.84 10.04 10.56
CA ASN A 98 -18.78 9.22 9.98
C ASN A 98 -17.43 9.33 10.74
N PRO A 99 -16.98 10.52 11.21
CA PRO A 99 -15.78 10.61 12.05
C PRO A 99 -15.93 9.91 13.40
N ALA A 100 -17.12 9.99 14.02
CA ALA A 100 -17.41 9.31 15.28
C ALA A 100 -17.54 7.79 15.11
N SER A 101 -17.96 7.33 13.92
CA SER A 101 -18.09 5.91 13.59
C SER A 101 -16.74 5.20 13.66
N LEU A 102 -15.64 5.86 13.28
CA LEU A 102 -14.28 5.33 13.43
C LEU A 102 -13.92 5.11 14.90
N LEU A 103 -14.22 6.08 15.77
CA LEU A 103 -13.92 5.94 17.20
C LEU A 103 -14.72 4.79 17.81
N ILE A 104 -16.00 4.68 17.46
CA ILE A 104 -16.89 3.60 17.92
C ILE A 104 -16.41 2.25 17.39
N ASP A 105 -16.01 2.16 16.11
CA ASP A 105 -15.37 0.99 15.50
C ASP A 105 -14.16 0.54 16.32
N ARG A 106 -13.24 1.47 16.60
CA ARG A 106 -12.02 1.17 17.35
C ARG A 106 -12.29 0.74 18.78
N MET A 107 -13.24 1.38 19.44
CA MET A 107 -13.65 0.99 20.78
C MET A 107 -14.27 -0.41 20.76
N SER A 108 -15.14 -0.71 19.80
CA SER A 108 -15.78 -2.02 19.66
C SER A 108 -14.77 -3.13 19.38
N GLU A 109 -13.84 -2.90 18.45
CA GLU A 109 -12.74 -3.84 18.15
C GLU A 109 -11.89 -4.10 19.40
N ARG A 110 -11.42 -3.04 20.07
CA ARG A 110 -10.60 -3.18 21.29
C ARG A 110 -11.34 -3.89 22.42
N ILE A 111 -12.63 -3.63 22.58
CA ILE A 111 -13.46 -4.31 23.57
C ILE A 111 -13.54 -5.80 23.19
N SER A 112 -13.82 -6.13 21.93
CA SER A 112 -13.88 -7.51 21.44
C SER A 112 -12.56 -8.24 21.59
N GLU A 113 -11.43 -7.62 21.26
CA GLU A 113 -10.08 -8.18 21.42
C GLU A 113 -9.76 -8.47 22.88
N ARG A 114 -10.16 -7.58 23.79
CA ARG A 114 -10.02 -7.80 25.24
C ARG A 114 -10.90 -8.93 25.74
N PHE A 115 -12.14 -9.04 25.24
CA PHE A 115 -12.99 -10.19 25.52
C PHE A 115 -12.34 -11.50 25.03
N ASP A 116 -11.83 -11.53 23.79
CA ASP A 116 -11.11 -12.68 23.24
C ASP A 116 -9.83 -13.00 24.04
N HIS A 117 -9.11 -11.99 24.52
CA HIS A 117 -7.92 -12.18 25.36
C HIS A 117 -8.26 -12.82 26.71
N ILE A 118 -9.28 -12.28 27.39
CA ILE A 118 -9.70 -12.73 28.73
C ILE A 118 -10.36 -14.11 28.65
N TRP A 119 -11.28 -14.32 27.69
CA TRP A 119 -12.12 -15.53 27.64
C TRP A 119 -11.65 -16.61 26.68
N LYS A 120 -10.93 -16.27 25.60
CA LYS A 120 -10.42 -17.26 24.63
C LYS A 120 -8.91 -17.47 24.74
N ASN A 121 -8.28 -16.90 25.77
CA ASN A 121 -6.85 -17.00 26.07
C ASN A 121 -5.94 -16.61 24.88
N LYS A 122 -6.42 -15.73 23.98
CA LYS A 122 -5.61 -15.19 22.89
C LYS A 122 -4.67 -14.12 23.44
N LYS A 123 -3.39 -14.10 23.07
CA LYS A 123 -2.51 -12.99 23.49
C LYS A 123 -2.89 -11.69 22.77
N MET A 124 -3.03 -10.59 23.53
CA MET A 124 -3.07 -9.25 22.94
C MET A 124 -1.76 -9.00 22.21
N GLN A 125 -1.85 -8.62 20.94
CA GLN A 125 -0.67 -8.30 20.13
C GLN A 125 -0.28 -6.85 20.38
N ASP A 126 1.01 -6.60 20.54
CA ASP A 126 1.57 -5.25 20.51
C ASP A 126 1.80 -4.86 19.04
N PRO A 127 1.06 -3.86 18.50
CA PRO A 127 1.23 -3.44 17.12
C PRO A 127 2.65 -2.92 16.83
N MET A 128 3.31 -2.28 17.79
CA MET A 128 4.68 -1.76 17.61
C MET A 128 5.72 -2.89 17.56
N ALA A 129 5.56 -3.90 18.42
CA ALA A 129 6.39 -5.10 18.35
C ALA A 129 6.18 -5.86 17.03
N ALA A 130 4.93 -5.92 16.53
CA ALA A 130 4.60 -6.59 15.27
C ALA A 130 5.27 -5.95 14.04
N VAL A 131 5.46 -4.63 14.06
CA VAL A 131 6.12 -3.87 12.99
C VAL A 131 7.64 -3.91 13.11
N ASN A 132 8.19 -3.77 14.32
CA ASN A 132 9.65 -3.76 14.53
C ASN A 132 10.27 -5.17 14.52
N ALA A 133 9.48 -6.20 14.80
CA ALA A 133 9.90 -7.59 14.79
C ALA A 133 8.79 -8.48 14.18
N PRO A 134 8.70 -8.57 12.84
CA PRO A 134 7.66 -9.32 12.15
C PRO A 134 7.85 -10.85 12.27
N ASP A 135 7.66 -11.40 13.48
CA ASP A 135 7.87 -12.82 13.80
C ASP A 135 6.60 -13.67 13.59
N LEU A 136 5.44 -13.02 13.40
CA LEU A 136 4.19 -13.73 13.11
C LEU A 136 4.09 -14.05 11.61
N ARG A 137 3.70 -15.30 11.29
CA ARG A 137 3.62 -15.84 9.91
C ARG A 137 2.81 -14.98 8.93
N TRP A 138 1.78 -14.25 9.39
CA TRP A 138 0.92 -13.39 8.58
C TRP A 138 1.51 -11.98 8.32
N ILE A 139 2.57 -11.63 9.03
CA ILE A 139 3.28 -10.35 8.90
C ILE A 139 4.36 -10.45 7.80
N ARG A 140 4.87 -11.68 7.57
CA ARG A 140 5.95 -11.95 6.61
C ARG A 140 5.44 -11.99 5.17
N ASP A 141 6.33 -11.60 4.25
CA ASP A 141 6.01 -11.45 2.84
C ASP A 141 5.55 -12.73 2.10
N PRO A 142 5.87 -13.98 2.49
CA PRO A 142 5.31 -15.15 1.82
C PRO A 142 3.78 -15.20 1.80
N ALA A 143 3.12 -14.85 2.91
CA ALA A 143 1.65 -14.80 2.97
C ALA A 143 1.09 -13.63 2.14
N ARG A 144 1.79 -12.49 2.09
CA ARG A 144 1.44 -11.36 1.22
C ARG A 144 1.58 -11.75 -0.25
N MET A 145 2.59 -12.52 -0.62
CA MET A 145 2.79 -13.01 -1.99
C MET A 145 1.67 -13.97 -2.42
N GLU A 146 1.21 -14.85 -1.53
CA GLU A 146 0.01 -15.66 -1.77
C GLU A 146 -1.22 -14.80 -2.04
N GLU A 147 -1.38 -13.72 -1.27
CA GLU A 147 -2.49 -12.79 -1.44
C GLU A 147 -2.44 -11.99 -2.72
N ILE A 148 -1.26 -11.48 -3.08
CA ILE A 148 -1.06 -10.75 -4.34
C ILE A 148 -1.47 -11.64 -5.51
N ARG A 149 -1.05 -12.91 -5.48
CA ARG A 149 -1.44 -13.90 -6.51
C ARG A 149 -2.94 -14.15 -6.52
N ARG A 150 -3.55 -14.42 -5.35
CA ARG A 150 -5.00 -14.61 -5.23
C ARG A 150 -5.75 -13.40 -5.77
N PHE A 151 -5.36 -12.20 -5.37
CA PHE A 151 -5.97 -10.95 -5.79
C PHE A 151 -5.88 -10.78 -7.30
N ILE A 152 -4.68 -10.92 -7.89
CA ILE A 152 -4.48 -10.80 -9.34
C ILE A 152 -5.36 -11.79 -10.11
N ASP A 153 -5.50 -13.03 -9.63
CA ASP A 153 -6.32 -14.06 -10.28
C ASP A 153 -7.84 -13.83 -10.14
N THR A 154 -8.29 -13.12 -9.09
CA THR A 154 -9.72 -13.02 -8.74
C THR A 154 -10.32 -11.62 -8.84
N ALA A 155 -9.51 -10.58 -8.86
CA ALA A 155 -9.97 -9.20 -8.83
C ALA A 155 -10.71 -8.82 -10.11
N GLN A 156 -11.76 -8.02 -9.94
CA GLN A 156 -12.41 -7.37 -11.07
C GLN A 156 -11.45 -6.35 -11.68
N GLN A 157 -11.23 -6.42 -13.00
CA GLN A 157 -10.46 -5.41 -13.72
C GLN A 157 -11.36 -4.24 -14.15
N PRO A 158 -10.89 -2.97 -14.11
CA PRO A 158 -9.56 -2.52 -13.69
C PRO A 158 -9.31 -2.73 -12.21
N PHE A 159 -8.05 -2.90 -11.81
CA PHE A 159 -7.71 -2.89 -10.39
C PHE A 159 -6.52 -2.00 -10.06
N PHE A 160 -6.52 -1.55 -8.82
CA PHE A 160 -5.40 -0.91 -8.14
C PHE A 160 -5.02 -1.76 -6.94
N LEU A 161 -3.76 -2.14 -6.83
CA LEU A 161 -3.22 -2.88 -5.69
C LEU A 161 -2.04 -2.11 -5.10
N ASN A 162 -2.18 -1.68 -3.84
CA ASN A 162 -1.09 -1.14 -3.04
C ASN A 162 -0.51 -2.25 -2.17
N VAL A 163 0.80 -2.50 -2.25
CA VAL A 163 1.48 -3.52 -1.46
C VAL A 163 2.63 -2.88 -0.68
N HIS A 164 2.61 -3.04 0.63
CA HIS A 164 3.75 -2.78 1.50
C HIS A 164 4.49 -4.12 1.70
N MET A 165 5.77 -4.20 1.36
CA MET A 165 6.59 -5.39 1.61
C MET A 165 7.37 -5.19 2.92
N MET A 166 7.75 -6.28 3.58
CA MET A 166 8.28 -6.26 4.95
C MET A 166 9.63 -6.93 5.11
N ASP A 167 10.17 -7.56 4.07
CA ASP A 167 11.47 -8.24 4.10
C ASP A 167 12.58 -7.30 4.59
N THR A 168 12.56 -6.02 4.20
CA THR A 168 13.57 -5.02 4.57
C THR A 168 13.22 -4.18 5.81
N HIS A 169 12.09 -4.44 6.46
CA HIS A 169 11.59 -3.59 7.54
C HIS A 169 12.10 -4.02 8.92
N GLY A 170 12.35 -3.04 9.78
CA GLY A 170 12.75 -3.22 11.17
C GLY A 170 14.26 -3.21 11.37
N GLU A 171 14.67 -3.33 12.63
CA GLU A 171 16.09 -3.27 13.05
C GLU A 171 16.81 -4.62 12.94
N ARG A 172 16.08 -5.72 12.72
CA ARG A 172 16.62 -7.08 12.60
C ARG A 172 16.15 -7.73 11.30
N PHE A 173 17.11 -8.08 10.46
CA PHE A 173 16.87 -8.67 9.16
C PHE A 173 16.84 -10.19 9.23
N ARG A 174 15.93 -10.80 8.48
CA ARG A 174 15.69 -12.26 8.49
C ARG A 174 15.61 -12.81 7.07
N PRO A 175 16.72 -12.77 6.31
CA PRO A 175 16.72 -13.22 4.93
C PRO A 175 16.45 -14.74 4.84
N THR A 176 15.83 -15.17 3.75
CA THR A 176 15.60 -16.57 3.43
C THR A 176 16.89 -17.27 3.01
N ARG A 177 17.80 -16.52 2.39
CA ARG A 177 19.14 -16.98 2.00
C ARG A 177 20.17 -15.95 2.39
N ARG A 178 21.25 -16.39 3.02
CA ARG A 178 22.40 -15.56 3.35
C ARG A 178 23.46 -15.67 2.27
N ILE A 179 23.84 -14.54 1.71
CA ILE A 179 24.90 -14.39 0.71
C ILE A 179 26.02 -13.55 1.30
N TYR A 180 25.68 -12.47 2.02
CA TYR A 180 26.61 -11.57 2.68
C TYR A 180 26.69 -11.82 4.19
N SER A 181 25.55 -11.95 4.86
CA SER A 181 25.53 -12.05 6.33
C SER A 181 25.97 -13.43 6.84
N THR A 182 26.63 -13.41 8.00
CA THR A 182 27.05 -14.60 8.74
C THR A 182 26.10 -14.92 9.90
N GLU A 183 26.31 -16.03 10.61
CA GLU A 183 25.58 -16.34 11.84
C GLU A 183 25.82 -15.29 12.94
N GLU A 184 27.01 -14.69 12.95
CA GLU A 184 27.42 -13.70 13.96
C GLU A 184 26.75 -12.33 13.74
N ASP A 185 26.31 -12.05 12.51
CA ASP A 185 25.62 -10.80 12.16
C ASP A 185 24.14 -10.78 12.59
N TYR A 186 23.55 -11.96 12.83
CA TYR A 186 22.13 -12.09 13.15
C TYR A 186 21.67 -11.34 14.43
N PRO A 187 22.41 -11.33 15.55
CA PRO A 187 22.05 -10.53 16.72
C PRO A 187 22.27 -9.02 16.52
N THR A 188 23.04 -8.61 15.51
CA THR A 188 23.43 -7.21 15.30
C THR A 188 22.27 -6.41 14.72
N LEU A 189 21.80 -5.42 15.49
CA LEU A 189 20.80 -4.47 15.01
C LEU A 189 21.37 -3.66 13.85
N TRP A 190 20.57 -3.45 12.81
CA TRP A 190 20.97 -2.70 11.62
C TRP A 190 22.25 -3.24 10.95
N SER A 191 22.42 -4.57 10.93
CA SER A 191 23.49 -5.19 10.14
C SER A 191 23.33 -4.86 8.65
N VAL A 192 24.39 -4.30 8.04
CA VAL A 192 24.40 -3.95 6.61
C VAL A 192 24.33 -5.21 5.76
N ASP A 193 25.09 -6.24 6.10
CA ASP A 193 25.10 -7.49 5.34
C ASP A 193 23.76 -8.24 5.46
N GLY A 194 23.16 -8.24 6.67
CA GLY A 194 21.83 -8.83 6.87
C GLY A 194 20.75 -8.10 6.09
N TYR A 195 20.89 -6.77 5.97
CA TYR A 195 20.01 -5.95 5.18
C TYR A 195 20.16 -6.19 3.68
N ASP A 196 21.39 -6.25 3.17
CA ASP A 196 21.67 -6.53 1.77
C ASP A 196 21.11 -7.90 1.35
N ASP A 197 21.19 -8.91 2.22
CA ASP A 197 20.53 -10.20 1.98
C ASP A 197 18.99 -10.08 1.90
N THR A 198 18.35 -9.22 2.71
CA THR A 198 16.90 -8.98 2.60
C THR A 198 16.50 -8.17 1.37
N ILE A 199 17.39 -7.34 0.82
CA ILE A 199 17.16 -6.69 -0.48
C ILE A 199 17.09 -7.73 -1.59
N ILE A 200 17.91 -8.79 -1.54
CA ILE A 200 17.86 -9.91 -2.51
C ILE A 200 16.51 -10.64 -2.42
N ASP A 201 15.99 -10.84 -1.21
CA ASP A 201 14.66 -11.42 -1.04
C ASP A 201 13.56 -10.55 -1.63
N PHE A 202 13.61 -9.24 -1.35
CA PHE A 202 12.67 -8.28 -1.93
C PHE A 202 12.73 -8.30 -3.46
N ASP A 203 13.92 -8.25 -4.05
CA ASP A 203 14.13 -8.29 -5.51
C ASP A 203 13.54 -9.57 -6.13
N ARG A 204 13.80 -10.73 -5.52
CA ARG A 204 13.22 -12.00 -5.95
C ARG A 204 11.69 -11.97 -5.92
N ARG A 205 11.08 -11.40 -4.88
CA ARG A 205 9.61 -11.30 -4.78
C ARG A 205 9.03 -10.34 -5.81
N VAL A 206 9.69 -9.22 -6.08
CA VAL A 206 9.30 -8.34 -7.18
C VAL A 206 9.34 -9.09 -8.52
N GLY A 207 10.39 -9.89 -8.75
CA GLY A 207 10.50 -10.78 -9.90
C GLY A 207 9.33 -11.77 -9.98
N GLU A 208 8.96 -12.40 -8.86
CA GLU A 208 7.80 -13.30 -8.78
C GLU A 208 6.48 -12.60 -9.14
N ILE A 209 6.27 -11.34 -8.69
CA ILE A 209 5.08 -10.55 -9.06
C ILE A 209 5.10 -10.25 -10.56
N TYR A 210 6.24 -9.81 -11.09
CA TYR A 210 6.42 -9.50 -12.50
C TYR A 210 6.12 -10.71 -13.39
N ASP A 211 6.72 -11.85 -13.07
CA ASP A 211 6.52 -13.10 -13.80
C ASP A 211 5.07 -13.58 -13.72
N PHE A 212 4.43 -13.41 -12.56
CA PHE A 212 3.02 -13.77 -12.39
C PHE A 212 2.09 -12.93 -13.27
N LEU A 213 2.30 -11.60 -13.30
CA LEU A 213 1.57 -10.69 -14.21
C LEU A 213 1.81 -11.07 -15.68
N ASN A 214 3.04 -11.45 -16.03
CA ASN A 214 3.42 -11.84 -17.39
C ASN A 214 2.73 -13.16 -17.79
N GLN A 215 2.76 -14.17 -16.92
CA GLN A 215 2.10 -15.47 -17.13
C GLN A 215 0.58 -15.36 -17.29
N ARG A 216 -0.04 -14.31 -16.72
CA ARG A 216 -1.47 -14.01 -16.89
C ARG A 216 -1.77 -13.10 -18.09
N ASN A 217 -0.75 -12.73 -18.87
CA ASN A 217 -0.86 -11.84 -20.04
C ASN A 217 -1.47 -10.45 -19.71
N ILE A 218 -1.32 -9.98 -18.48
CA ILE A 218 -1.80 -8.65 -18.05
C ILE A 218 -0.67 -7.67 -17.76
N LEU A 219 0.59 -8.13 -17.78
CA LEU A 219 1.75 -7.28 -17.58
C LEU A 219 1.79 -6.11 -18.58
N GLU A 220 1.48 -6.36 -19.85
CA GLU A 220 1.48 -5.32 -20.89
C GLU A 220 0.41 -4.24 -20.70
N SER A 221 -0.61 -4.49 -19.88
CA SER A 221 -1.61 -3.49 -19.49
C SER A 221 -1.47 -3.02 -18.04
N THR A 222 -0.36 -3.35 -17.38
CA THR A 222 -0.09 -3.02 -15.99
C THR A 222 0.97 -1.93 -15.86
N ILE A 223 0.67 -0.91 -15.07
CA ILE A 223 1.66 0.02 -14.52
C ILE A 223 2.19 -0.60 -13.22
N LEU A 224 3.49 -0.83 -13.15
CA LEU A 224 4.16 -1.33 -11.95
C LEU A 224 5.09 -0.26 -11.40
N ILE A 225 4.93 0.08 -10.13
CA ILE A 225 5.72 1.09 -9.44
C ILE A 225 6.40 0.46 -8.24
N ILE A 226 7.71 0.66 -8.12
CA ILE A 226 8.50 0.23 -6.98
C ILE A 226 9.08 1.49 -6.35
N SER A 227 8.86 1.67 -5.05
CA SER A 227 9.34 2.82 -4.30
C SER A 227 9.67 2.41 -2.86
N SER A 228 10.32 3.31 -2.16
CA SER A 228 10.52 3.24 -0.71
C SER A 228 9.77 4.37 -0.01
N ASP A 229 9.49 4.23 1.28
CA ASP A 229 8.95 5.28 2.14
C ASP A 229 10.03 6.04 2.93
N HIS A 230 11.10 5.36 3.35
CA HIS A 230 12.27 5.91 4.01
C HIS A 230 13.56 5.13 3.73
N GLY A 231 14.71 5.77 3.95
CA GLY A 231 16.02 5.13 3.83
C GLY A 231 16.34 4.14 4.95
N PHE A 232 17.51 3.52 4.85
CA PHE A 232 18.04 2.64 5.90
C PHE A 232 18.07 3.35 7.26
N ASN A 233 17.80 2.61 8.34
CA ASN A 233 17.71 3.15 9.69
C ASN A 233 16.74 4.34 9.82
N HIS A 234 15.55 4.21 9.21
CA HIS A 234 14.49 5.23 9.20
C HIS A 234 14.93 6.60 8.68
N ASN A 235 15.95 6.65 7.81
CA ASN A 235 16.46 7.91 7.29
C ASN A 235 15.45 8.55 6.32
N ALA A 236 14.70 9.54 6.82
CA ALA A 236 13.70 10.26 6.04
C ALA A 236 14.27 11.35 5.11
N LEU A 237 15.57 11.64 5.19
CA LEU A 237 16.23 12.73 4.42
C LEU A 237 16.98 12.21 3.18
N GLY A 238 17.15 10.89 3.06
CA GLY A 238 17.85 10.27 1.94
C GLY A 238 17.04 10.28 0.65
N ARG A 239 17.73 10.21 -0.50
CA ARG A 239 17.09 9.88 -1.78
C ARG A 239 16.58 8.44 -1.72
N LEU A 240 15.34 8.26 -2.17
CA LEU A 240 14.68 6.96 -2.21
C LEU A 240 14.65 6.42 -3.63
N PRO A 241 14.71 5.09 -3.81
CA PRO A 241 14.46 4.49 -5.11
C PRO A 241 13.04 4.78 -5.58
N MET A 242 12.90 4.99 -6.89
CA MET A 242 11.60 5.01 -7.54
C MET A 242 11.77 4.49 -8.96
N MET A 243 11.03 3.43 -9.30
CA MET A 243 11.00 2.83 -10.64
C MET A 243 9.56 2.69 -11.08
N LEU A 244 9.29 3.06 -12.33
CA LEU A 244 7.97 2.95 -12.96
C LEU A 244 8.12 2.17 -14.25
N ARG A 245 7.36 1.09 -14.38
CA ARG A 245 7.13 0.38 -15.64
C ARG A 245 5.76 0.79 -16.18
N LEU A 246 5.74 1.39 -17.36
CA LEU A 246 4.51 1.73 -18.07
C LEU A 246 4.18 0.66 -19.13
N PRO A 247 2.89 0.41 -19.41
CA PRO A 247 2.42 -0.33 -20.57
C PRO A 247 3.08 0.10 -21.88
N GLY A 248 3.33 -0.85 -22.79
CA GLY A 248 3.73 -0.56 -24.17
C GLY A 248 5.10 0.09 -24.36
N GLN A 249 5.93 0.16 -23.31
CA GLN A 249 7.26 0.83 -23.34
C GLN A 249 7.22 2.28 -23.84
N GLU A 250 6.08 2.97 -23.72
CA GLU A 250 5.87 4.30 -24.33
C GLU A 250 6.89 5.34 -23.88
N LYS A 251 7.43 5.22 -22.66
CA LYS A 251 8.51 6.04 -22.13
C LYS A 251 9.52 5.16 -21.40
N THR A 252 10.75 5.12 -21.92
CA THR A 252 11.90 4.45 -21.30
C THR A 252 13.01 5.47 -21.08
N GLY A 253 13.65 5.43 -19.91
CA GLY A 253 14.73 6.36 -19.59
C GLY A 253 14.88 6.63 -18.09
N VAL A 254 15.75 7.59 -17.77
CA VAL A 254 16.00 8.05 -16.41
C VAL A 254 15.57 9.51 -16.31
N ILE A 255 14.75 9.83 -15.30
CA ILE A 255 14.40 11.21 -14.97
C ILE A 255 15.52 11.77 -14.09
N GLY A 256 16.30 12.71 -14.62
CA GLY A 256 17.44 13.30 -13.91
C GLY A 256 17.08 14.38 -12.87
N GLY A 257 15.82 14.83 -12.85
CA GLY A 257 15.31 15.82 -11.90
C GLY A 257 14.94 15.22 -10.54
N ASN A 258 14.66 16.09 -9.57
CA ASN A 258 14.08 15.65 -8.31
C ASN A 258 12.62 15.23 -8.53
N SER A 259 12.29 14.00 -8.14
CA SER A 259 10.92 13.51 -8.00
C SER A 259 10.61 13.17 -6.54
N GLN A 260 9.33 13.10 -6.22
CA GLN A 260 8.84 12.81 -4.88
C GLN A 260 7.73 11.76 -4.94
N ARG A 261 7.48 11.05 -3.83
CA ARG A 261 6.36 10.10 -3.73
C ARG A 261 5.00 10.74 -4.04
N LEU A 262 4.86 12.05 -3.79
CA LEU A 262 3.66 12.82 -4.11
C LEU A 262 3.36 12.84 -5.63
N ASP A 263 4.38 12.69 -6.47
CA ASP A 263 4.27 12.71 -7.93
C ASP A 263 3.69 11.40 -8.48
N ILE A 264 3.68 10.31 -7.69
CA ILE A 264 3.16 9.00 -8.11
C ILE A 264 1.67 9.10 -8.48
N ALA A 265 0.84 9.71 -7.62
CA ALA A 265 -0.59 9.80 -7.84
C ALA A 265 -0.98 10.57 -9.12
N PRO A 266 -0.49 11.80 -9.37
CA PRO A 266 -0.76 12.51 -10.62
C PRO A 266 -0.16 11.79 -11.83
N THR A 267 1.04 11.18 -11.72
CA THR A 267 1.64 10.36 -12.79
C THR A 267 0.74 9.17 -13.16
N LEU A 268 0.16 8.48 -12.18
CA LEU A 268 -0.76 7.38 -12.42
C LEU A 268 -2.02 7.83 -13.16
N LEU A 269 -2.61 8.96 -12.78
CA LEU A 269 -3.79 9.52 -13.45
C LEU A 269 -3.48 9.90 -14.90
N ASP A 270 -2.36 10.59 -15.12
CA ASP A 270 -1.91 11.00 -16.45
C ASP A 270 -1.65 9.78 -17.35
N ALA A 271 -0.99 8.75 -16.82
CA ALA A 271 -0.73 7.48 -17.54
C ALA A 271 -2.02 6.77 -18.00
N ILE A 272 -3.13 6.95 -17.31
CA ILE A 272 -4.44 6.41 -17.71
C ILE A 272 -5.30 7.41 -18.50
N GLY A 273 -4.75 8.58 -18.86
CA GLY A 273 -5.41 9.62 -19.65
C GLY A 273 -6.34 10.53 -18.87
N ILE A 274 -6.21 10.58 -17.54
CA ILE A 274 -7.00 11.43 -16.66
C ILE A 274 -6.15 12.61 -16.21
N LYS A 275 -6.63 13.83 -16.50
CA LYS A 275 -5.97 15.05 -16.04
C LYS A 275 -5.89 15.06 -14.50
N PRO A 276 -4.67 15.20 -13.91
CA PRO A 276 -4.54 15.35 -12.46
C PRO A 276 -5.34 16.56 -11.94
N PRO A 277 -6.13 16.40 -10.86
CA PRO A 277 -6.87 17.52 -10.27
C PRO A 277 -5.95 18.57 -9.63
N ASP A 278 -6.37 19.83 -9.65
CA ASP A 278 -5.60 20.98 -9.13
C ASP A 278 -5.28 20.93 -7.62
N TRP A 279 -5.93 20.05 -6.85
CA TRP A 279 -5.64 19.86 -5.42
C TRP A 279 -4.46 18.92 -5.16
N MET A 280 -3.97 18.20 -6.17
CA MET A 280 -2.76 17.38 -6.05
C MET A 280 -1.53 18.28 -6.00
N GLU A 281 -0.69 18.08 -4.97
CA GLU A 281 0.54 18.86 -4.80
C GLU A 281 1.70 18.35 -5.67
N GLY A 282 1.70 17.06 -5.98
CA GLY A 282 2.68 16.46 -6.89
C GLY A 282 2.40 16.78 -8.36
N HIS A 283 3.39 16.51 -9.21
CA HIS A 283 3.30 16.73 -10.65
C HIS A 283 3.48 15.41 -11.39
N SER A 284 2.82 15.28 -12.56
CA SER A 284 3.05 14.10 -13.41
C SER A 284 4.51 14.08 -13.87
N MET A 285 5.11 12.90 -13.86
CA MET A 285 6.45 12.64 -14.35
C MET A 285 6.49 12.24 -15.85
N LEU A 286 5.34 12.25 -16.53
CA LEU A 286 5.20 11.95 -17.96
C LEU A 286 5.28 13.22 -18.81
#